data_AF-A0A7V9LK68-F1
#
_entry.id   AF-A0A7V9LK68-F1
#
_cell.length_a   1.000
_cell.length_b   1.000
_cell.length_c   1.000
_cell.angle_alpha   90.00
_cell.angle_beta   90.00
_cell.angle_gamma   90.00
#
_symmetry.space_group_name_H-M   'P 1'
#
loop_
_entity.id
_entity.type
_entity.pdbx_description
1 polymer ?
#
loop_
_entity_poly.entity_id
_entity_poly.type
_entity_poly.pdbx_seq_one_letter_code
_entity_poly.pdbx_strand_id
1 'polypeptide(L)'
;MLKQRVITAAILVVIMAVALAWSPAAFAVVATAVLGLALMEWLQLTGASRSTSVLLSAMVSVVLLYIGVIERGLIPRVAFPLSALATVIWLLIAAMLFHPKAMTFRLPRVAGMALALLLVVAGWFALMQLLLQGAAMLLSVLLIVWIADTAAYFAGRAYGRRKLAPHISP
;
A
#
# COMPACT_ATOMS: atom_id res chain seq x y z
N MET A 1 -7.16 -7.02 -23.96
CA MET A 1 -6.98 -7.04 -22.50
C MET A 1 -5.56 -6.70 -22.05
N LEU A 2 -4.51 -7.37 -22.57
CA LEU A 2 -3.12 -7.07 -22.15
C LEU A 2 -2.65 -5.66 -22.56
N LYS A 3 -3.00 -5.22 -23.78
CA LYS A 3 -2.73 -3.84 -24.26
C LYS A 3 -3.28 -2.77 -23.30
N GLN A 4 -4.53 -2.93 -22.84
CA GLN A 4 -5.16 -1.97 -21.93
C GLN A 4 -4.45 -1.92 -20.58
N ARG A 5 -4.05 -3.07 -20.02
CA ARG A 5 -3.28 -3.12 -18.77
C ARG A 5 -1.94 -2.39 -18.89
N VAL A 6 -1.21 -2.62 -19.99
CA VAL A 6 0.07 -1.95 -20.26
C VAL A 6 -0.11 -0.44 -20.40
N ILE A 7 -1.14 0.00 -21.13
CA ILE A 7 -1.45 1.42 -21.30
C ILE A 7 -1.78 2.07 -19.95
N THR A 8 -2.64 1.45 -19.14
CA THR A 8 -2.99 1.98 -17.81
C THR A 8 -1.77 2.07 -16.90
N ALA A 9 -0.94 1.02 -16.86
CA ALA A 9 0.30 1.04 -16.08
C ALA A 9 1.25 2.17 -16.53
N ALA A 10 1.45 2.33 -17.84
CA ALA A 10 2.28 3.41 -18.39
C ALA A 10 1.73 4.79 -18.01
N ILE A 11 0.42 5.01 -18.13
CA ILE A 11 -0.22 6.27 -17.73
C ILE A 11 0.00 6.55 -16.24
N LEU A 12 -0.20 5.56 -15.36
CA LEU A 12 -0.01 5.74 -13.92
C LEU A 12 1.44 6.07 -13.55
N VAL A 13 2.41 5.43 -14.21
CA VAL A 13 3.83 5.75 -14.04
C VAL A 13 4.14 7.18 -14.48
N VAL A 14 3.59 7.62 -15.62
CA VAL A 14 3.76 9.00 -16.10
C VAL A 14 3.13 10.01 -15.14
N ILE A 15 1.90 9.76 -14.67
CA ILE A 15 1.23 10.62 -13.66
C ILE A 15 2.09 10.73 -12.40
N MET A 16 2.59 9.61 -11.90
CA MET A 16 3.46 9.59 -10.72
C MET A 16 4.75 10.37 -10.97
N ALA A 17 5.41 10.17 -12.11
CA ALA A 17 6.67 10.84 -12.45
C ALA A 17 6.49 12.35 -12.62
N VAL A 18 5.42 12.78 -13.29
CA VAL A 18 5.08 14.21 -13.46
C VAL A 18 4.77 14.84 -12.10
N ALA A 19 3.99 14.18 -11.25
CA ALA A 19 3.68 14.69 -9.92
C ALA A 19 4.93 14.80 -9.04
N LEU A 20 5.82 13.82 -9.11
CA LEU A 20 7.09 13.81 -8.38
C LEU A 20 8.03 14.93 -8.85
N ALA A 21 8.10 15.20 -10.15
CA ALA A 21 8.90 16.27 -10.73
C ALA A 21 8.33 17.67 -10.46
N TRP A 22 7.00 17.78 -10.35
CA TRP A 22 6.32 19.07 -10.16
C TRP A 22 6.52 19.63 -8.76
N SER A 23 6.13 18.88 -7.71
CA SER A 23 6.36 19.26 -6.33
C SER A 23 6.06 18.12 -5.36
N PRO A 24 6.62 18.15 -4.12
CA PRO A 24 6.24 17.20 -3.08
C PRO A 24 4.74 17.23 -2.75
N ALA A 25 4.08 18.39 -2.87
CA ALA A 25 2.64 18.52 -2.67
C ALA A 25 1.85 17.80 -3.78
N ALA A 26 2.27 17.96 -5.04
CA ALA A 26 1.62 17.28 -6.16
C ALA A 26 1.73 15.76 -6.02
N PHE A 27 2.90 15.25 -5.64
CA PHE A 27 3.06 13.82 -5.33
C PHE A 27 2.18 13.37 -4.16
N ALA A 28 2.11 14.16 -3.07
CA ALA A 28 1.23 13.84 -1.94
C ALA A 28 -0.25 13.74 -2.37
N VAL A 29 -0.71 14.60 -3.29
CA VAL A 29 -2.07 14.52 -3.85
C VAL A 29 -2.29 13.22 -4.60
N VAL A 30 -1.38 12.85 -5.50
CA VAL A 30 -1.48 11.59 -6.26
C VAL A 30 -1.43 10.37 -5.34
N ALA A 31 -0.48 10.35 -4.39
CA ALA A 31 -0.33 9.25 -3.43
C ALA A 31 -1.57 9.09 -2.55
N THR A 32 -2.13 10.19 -2.05
CA THR A 32 -3.36 10.15 -1.26
C THR A 32 -4.57 9.70 -2.08
N ALA A 33 -4.69 10.15 -3.33
CA ALA A 33 -5.79 9.71 -4.20
C ALA A 33 -5.73 8.19 -4.45
N VAL A 34 -4.54 7.66 -4.78
CA VAL A 34 -4.35 6.23 -5.03
C VAL A 34 -4.59 5.41 -3.75
N LEU A 35 -4.02 5.82 -2.61
CA LEU A 35 -4.17 5.08 -1.36
C LEU A 35 -5.56 5.24 -0.74
N GLY A 36 -6.26 6.36 -0.99
CA GLY A 36 -7.67 6.51 -0.66
C GLY A 36 -8.53 5.50 -1.42
N LEU A 37 -8.34 5.37 -2.74
CA LEU A 37 -9.04 4.33 -3.51
C LEU A 37 -8.73 2.93 -2.98
N ALA A 38 -7.46 2.64 -2.67
CA ALA A 38 -7.06 1.37 -2.08
C ALA A 38 -7.74 1.12 -0.71
N LEU A 39 -7.83 2.13 0.15
CA LEU A 39 -8.52 2.02 1.44
C LEU A 39 -10.03 1.77 1.24
N MET A 40 -10.66 2.51 0.33
CA MET A 40 -12.08 2.34 0.02
C MET A 40 -12.39 0.91 -0.46
N GLU A 41 -11.57 0.36 -1.34
CA GLU A 41 -11.72 -1.02 -1.81
C GLU A 41 -11.47 -2.02 -0.69
N TRP A 42 -10.42 -1.83 0.11
CA TRP A 42 -10.11 -2.74 1.22
C TRP A 42 -11.22 -2.74 2.27
N LEU A 43 -11.78 -1.59 2.64
CA LEU A 43 -12.92 -1.52 3.56
C LEU A 43 -14.13 -2.32 3.05
N GLN A 44 -14.43 -2.26 1.75
CA GLN A 44 -15.49 -3.07 1.15
C GLN A 44 -15.18 -4.58 1.22
N LEU A 45 -13.92 -4.98 1.01
CA LEU A 45 -13.49 -6.38 1.19
C LEU A 45 -13.70 -6.89 2.62
N THR A 46 -13.65 -6.01 3.62
CA THR A 46 -13.94 -6.36 5.02
C THR A 46 -15.43 -6.41 5.36
N GLY A 47 -16.31 -6.12 4.40
CA GLY A 47 -17.77 -6.13 4.56
C GLY A 47 -18.36 -4.78 4.98
N ALA A 48 -17.63 -3.67 4.85
CA ALA A 48 -18.20 -2.34 5.01
C ALA A 48 -19.12 -1.98 3.84
N SER A 49 -20.17 -1.19 4.11
CA SER A 49 -21.03 -0.69 3.04
C SER A 49 -20.25 0.29 2.14
N ARG A 50 -20.70 0.46 0.90
CA ARG A 50 -20.08 1.41 -0.04
C ARG A 50 -20.06 2.83 0.52
N SER A 51 -21.17 3.28 1.13
CA SER A 51 -21.26 4.62 1.72
C SER A 51 -20.29 4.82 2.87
N THR A 52 -20.18 3.86 3.78
CA THR A 52 -19.20 3.90 4.88
C THR A 52 -17.77 3.89 4.36
N SER A 53 -17.48 3.07 3.34
CA SER A 53 -16.13 2.96 2.77
C SER A 53 -15.69 4.25 2.07
N VAL A 54 -16.60 4.88 1.31
CA VAL A 54 -16.36 6.19 0.68
C VAL A 54 -16.14 7.27 1.73
N LEU A 55 -17.02 7.35 2.73
CA LEU A 55 -16.92 8.37 3.79
C LEU A 55 -15.61 8.24 4.57
N LEU A 56 -15.29 7.05 5.08
CA LEU A 56 -14.08 6.82 5.85
C LEU A 56 -12.82 7.08 5.03
N SER A 57 -12.79 6.59 3.79
CA SER A 57 -11.66 6.84 2.89
C SER A 57 -11.48 8.32 2.60
N ALA A 58 -12.56 9.06 2.33
CA ALA A 58 -12.51 10.50 2.08
C ALA A 58 -12.01 11.26 3.33
N MET A 59 -12.52 10.94 4.51
CA MET A 59 -12.08 11.54 5.77
C MET A 59 -10.58 11.31 6.01
N VAL A 60 -10.12 10.07 5.84
CA VAL A 60 -8.69 9.72 5.98
C VAL A 60 -7.86 10.46 4.94
N SER A 61 -8.33 10.51 3.69
CA SER A 61 -7.64 11.23 2.61
C SER A 61 -7.48 12.72 2.89
N VAL A 62 -8.51 13.37 3.45
CA VAL A 62 -8.43 14.78 3.86
C VAL A 62 -7.37 14.98 4.94
N VAL A 63 -7.34 14.11 5.96
CA VAL A 63 -6.34 14.19 7.04
C VAL A 63 -4.92 13.97 6.50
N LEU A 64 -4.73 12.96 5.65
CA LEU A 64 -3.41 12.68 5.04
C LEU A 64 -2.97 13.83 4.13
N LEU A 65 -3.87 14.41 3.33
CA LEU A 65 -3.56 15.60 2.53
C LEU A 65 -3.16 16.79 3.40
N TYR A 66 -3.90 17.06 4.47
CA TYR A 66 -3.57 18.12 5.42
C TYR A 66 -2.15 17.92 5.99
N ILE A 67 -1.80 16.70 6.39
CA ILE A 67 -0.46 16.36 6.88
C ILE A 67 0.61 16.51 5.78
N GLY A 68 0.31 16.05 4.56
CA GLY A 68 1.26 16.03 3.44
C GLY A 68 1.53 17.42 2.85
N VAL A 69 0.59 18.36 3.02
CA VAL A 69 0.69 19.71 2.45
C VAL A 69 1.03 20.75 3.51
N ILE A 70 0.40 20.68 4.69
CA ILE A 70 0.50 21.70 5.75
C ILE A 70 1.42 21.20 6.89
N GLU A 71 1.11 20.08 7.53
CA GLU A 71 1.78 19.60 8.74
C GLU A 71 2.92 18.60 8.47
N ARG A 72 3.80 18.90 7.50
CA ARG A 72 4.85 17.96 7.06
C ARG A 72 5.83 17.55 8.17
N GLY A 73 5.98 18.39 9.20
CA GLY A 73 6.82 18.09 10.37
C GLY A 73 6.37 16.88 11.19
N LEU A 74 5.10 16.44 11.03
CA LEU A 74 4.59 15.22 11.66
C LEU A 74 5.08 13.94 10.97
N ILE A 75 5.42 14.00 9.68
CA ILE A 75 5.76 12.81 8.87
C ILE A 75 6.95 12.06 9.49
N PRO A 76 8.11 12.66 9.79
CA PRO A 76 9.23 11.92 10.34
C PRO A 76 8.97 11.36 11.75
N ARG A 77 8.12 12.05 12.53
CA ARG A 77 7.78 11.65 13.91
C ARG A 77 6.89 10.41 13.94
N VAL A 78 5.98 10.29 12.98
CA VAL A 78 4.99 9.21 12.92
C VAL A 78 5.44 8.07 12.00
N ALA A 79 6.17 8.35 10.92
CA ALA A 79 6.47 7.36 9.90
C ALA A 79 7.27 6.18 10.43
N PHE A 80 8.32 6.40 11.24
CA PHE A 80 9.12 5.31 11.79
C PHE A 80 8.32 4.38 12.73
N PRO A 81 7.71 4.85 13.83
CA PRO A 81 6.97 3.97 14.73
C PRO A 81 5.80 3.27 14.03
N LEU A 82 5.11 3.97 13.12
CA LEU A 82 4.00 3.39 12.38
C LEU A 82 4.46 2.32 11.37
N SER A 83 5.58 2.55 10.68
CA SER A 83 6.17 1.56 9.77
C SER A 83 6.70 0.34 10.52
N ALA A 84 7.29 0.54 11.71
CA ALA A 84 7.73 -0.56 12.56
C ALA A 84 6.54 -1.42 13.01
N LEU A 85 5.45 -0.80 13.47
CA LEU A 85 4.22 -1.50 13.83
C LEU A 85 3.62 -2.25 12.63
N ALA A 86 3.53 -1.60 11.46
CA ALA A 86 3.05 -2.23 10.25
C ALA A 86 3.91 -3.43 9.82
N THR A 87 5.24 -3.33 9.99
CA THR A 87 6.18 -4.42 9.70
C THR A 87 5.93 -5.60 10.63
N VAL A 88 5.78 -5.37 11.94
CA VAL A 88 5.46 -6.43 12.90
C VAL A 88 4.13 -7.10 12.55
N ILE A 89 3.10 -6.31 12.23
CA ILE A 89 1.80 -6.85 11.81
C ILE A 89 1.93 -7.70 10.54
N TRP A 90 2.68 -7.25 9.53
CA TRP A 90 2.93 -8.03 8.32
C TRP A 90 3.67 -9.34 8.59
N LEU A 91 4.66 -9.34 9.49
CA LEU A 91 5.37 -10.55 9.89
C LEU A 91 4.44 -11.53 10.63
N LEU A 92 3.54 -11.04 11.48
CA LEU A 92 2.55 -11.86 12.16
C LEU A 92 1.53 -12.45 11.17
N ILE A 93 1.06 -11.66 10.21
CA ILE A 93 0.18 -12.14 9.13
C ILE A 93 0.90 -13.22 8.31
N ALA A 94 2.14 -12.98 7.91
CA ALA A 94 2.94 -13.95 7.16
C ALA A 94 3.10 -15.26 7.94
N ALA A 95 3.51 -15.18 9.22
CA ALA A 95 3.64 -16.35 10.09
C ALA A 95 2.32 -17.11 10.25
N MET A 96 1.20 -16.40 10.42
CA MET A 96 -0.13 -17.00 10.48
C MET A 96 -0.49 -17.73 9.19
N LEU A 97 -0.19 -17.15 8.03
CA LEU A 97 -0.54 -17.73 6.72
C LEU A 97 0.19 -19.04 6.41
N PHE A 98 1.36 -19.29 7.01
CA PHE A 98 2.05 -20.57 6.91
C PHE A 98 1.44 -21.66 7.81
N HIS A 99 0.53 -21.30 8.72
CA HIS A 99 -0.12 -22.26 9.59
C HIS A 99 -1.24 -23.02 8.85
N PRO A 100 -1.35 -24.35 8.98
CA PRO A 100 -2.34 -25.15 8.23
C PRO A 100 -3.81 -24.72 8.40
N LYS A 101 -4.12 -24.09 9.53
CA LYS A 101 -5.47 -23.61 9.87
C LYS A 101 -5.77 -22.19 9.37
N ALA A 102 -4.80 -21.50 8.75
CA ALA A 102 -4.95 -20.11 8.31
C ALA A 102 -6.19 -19.87 7.45
N MET A 103 -6.53 -20.83 6.57
CA MET A 103 -7.67 -20.72 5.65
C MET A 103 -9.04 -20.74 6.35
N THR A 104 -9.10 -21.19 7.61
CA THR A 104 -10.33 -21.20 8.41
C THR A 104 -10.47 -19.95 9.29
N PHE A 105 -9.38 -19.18 9.44
CA PHE A 105 -9.38 -18.00 10.27
C PHE A 105 -10.16 -16.88 9.59
N ARG A 106 -11.21 -16.39 10.27
CA ARG A 106 -11.97 -15.22 9.84
C ARG A 106 -11.70 -14.08 10.79
N LEU A 107 -11.08 -13.03 10.27
CA LEU A 107 -10.87 -11.81 11.02
C LEU A 107 -12.22 -11.09 11.22
N PRO A 108 -12.58 -10.69 12.45
CA PRO A 108 -13.80 -9.90 12.68
C PRO A 108 -13.77 -8.62 11.83
N ARG A 109 -14.95 -8.21 11.32
CA ARG A 109 -15.07 -7.04 10.43
C ARG A 109 -14.37 -5.80 10.97
N VAL A 110 -14.57 -5.48 12.25
CA VAL A 110 -13.95 -4.30 12.89
C VAL A 110 -12.43 -4.40 12.89
N ALA A 111 -11.88 -5.57 13.18
CA ALA A 111 -10.43 -5.80 13.16
C ALA A 111 -9.86 -5.71 11.73
N GLY A 112 -10.59 -6.21 10.73
CA GLY A 112 -10.22 -6.06 9.32
C GLY A 112 -10.21 -4.59 8.87
N MET A 113 -11.23 -3.82 9.24
CA MET A 113 -11.30 -2.39 8.94
C MET A 113 -10.16 -1.62 9.61
N ALA A 114 -9.87 -1.93 10.87
CA ALA A 114 -8.74 -1.34 11.60
C ALA A 114 -7.39 -1.68 10.93
N LEU A 115 -7.23 -2.92 10.48
CA LEU A 115 -6.03 -3.35 9.76
C LEU A 115 -5.87 -2.61 8.42
N ALA A 116 -6.95 -2.49 7.65
CA ALA A 116 -6.96 -1.74 6.39
C ALA A 116 -6.55 -0.28 6.61
N LEU A 117 -7.14 0.37 7.62
CA LEU A 117 -6.81 1.74 7.98
C LEU A 117 -5.34 1.88 8.38
N LEU A 118 -4.87 1.03 9.31
CA LEU A 118 -3.51 1.09 9.84
C LEU A 118 -2.48 0.89 8.74
N LEU A 119 -2.63 -0.15 7.92
CA LEU A 119 -1.63 -0.50 6.91
C LEU A 119 -1.60 0.49 5.75
N VAL A 120 -2.75 1.01 5.32
CA VAL A 120 -2.78 2.04 4.27
C VAL A 120 -2.19 3.35 4.76
N VAL A 121 -2.54 3.79 5.98
CA VAL A 121 -1.97 5.01 6.58
C VAL A 121 -0.46 4.83 6.79
N ALA A 122 0.00 3.67 7.27
CA ALA A 122 1.42 3.37 7.39
C ALA A 122 2.15 3.46 6.04
N GLY A 123 1.58 2.87 4.98
CA GLY A 123 2.11 2.96 3.63
C GLY A 123 2.21 4.40 3.13
N TRP A 124 1.21 5.23 3.39
CA TRP A 124 1.23 6.63 3.02
C TRP A 124 2.35 7.40 3.74
N PHE A 125 2.48 7.22 5.06
CA PHE A 125 3.56 7.86 5.84
C PHE A 125 4.95 7.40 5.38
N ALA A 126 5.11 6.12 5.04
CA ALA A 126 6.36 5.59 4.51
C ALA A 126 6.73 6.26 3.17
N LEU A 127 5.79 6.37 2.23
CA LEU A 127 6.02 7.05 0.96
C LEU A 127 6.40 8.52 1.15
N MET A 128 5.68 9.23 2.03
CA MET A 128 6.00 10.64 2.30
C MET A 128 7.36 10.80 2.98
N GLN A 129 7.72 9.91 3.91
CA GLN A 129 9.01 9.94 4.58
C GLN A 129 10.16 9.67 3.60
N LEU A 130 10.00 8.72 2.68
CA LEU A 130 10.98 8.46 1.63
C LEU A 130 11.09 9.64 0.67
N LEU A 131 9.98 10.30 0.34
CA LEU A 131 9.99 11.52 -0.47
C LEU A 131 10.75 12.66 0.21
N LEU A 132 10.61 12.83 1.54
CA LEU A 132 11.35 13.83 2.31
C LEU A 132 12.87 13.56 2.32
N GLN A 133 13.28 12.30 2.16
CA GLN A 133 14.69 11.91 1.98
C GLN A 133 15.19 12.12 0.53
N GLY A 134 14.28 12.44 -0.39
CA GLY A 134 14.56 12.75 -1.79
C GLY A 134 13.90 11.79 -2.77
N ALA A 135 13.60 12.30 -3.96
CA ALA A 135 12.97 11.51 -5.04
C ALA A 135 13.77 10.25 -5.40
N ALA A 136 15.11 10.31 -5.35
CA ALA A 136 15.97 9.15 -5.61
C ALA A 136 15.76 8.03 -4.57
N MET A 137 15.57 8.37 -3.29
CA MET A 137 15.31 7.40 -2.22
C MET A 137 13.93 6.77 -2.33
N LEU A 138 12.91 7.58 -2.66
CA LEU A 138 11.58 7.07 -2.94
C LEU A 138 11.59 6.11 -4.15
N LEU A 139 12.19 6.52 -5.26
CA LEU A 139 12.24 5.72 -6.48
C LEU A 139 13.08 4.45 -6.29
N SER A 140 14.18 4.49 -5.54
CA SER A 140 14.99 3.31 -5.28
C SER A 140 14.20 2.23 -4.54
N VAL A 141 13.44 2.59 -3.49
CA VAL A 141 12.60 1.65 -2.74
C VAL A 141 11.47 1.11 -3.61
N LEU A 142 10.80 1.95 -4.40
CA LEU A 142 9.74 1.49 -5.32
C LEU A 142 10.29 0.53 -6.37
N LEU A 143 11.46 0.83 -6.95
CA LEU A 143 12.13 -0.05 -7.91
C LEU A 143 12.53 -1.38 -7.27
N ILE A 144 13.02 -1.38 -6.03
CA ILE A 144 13.33 -2.62 -5.30
C ILE A 144 12.08 -3.49 -5.19
N VAL A 145 10.94 -2.92 -4.79
CA VAL A 145 9.68 -3.67 -4.65
C VAL A 145 9.19 -4.19 -6.00
N TRP A 146 9.19 -3.36 -7.05
CA TRP A 146 8.74 -3.76 -8.39
C TRP A 146 9.62 -4.83 -9.01
N ILE A 147 10.94 -4.69 -8.88
CA ILE A 147 11.92 -5.68 -9.36
C ILE A 147 11.76 -6.97 -8.56
N ALA A 148 11.62 -6.90 -7.22
CA ALA A 148 11.45 -8.08 -6.39
C ALA A 148 10.19 -8.88 -6.77
N ASP A 149 9.05 -8.20 -6.99
CA ASP A 149 7.80 -8.87 -7.39
C ASP A 149 7.93 -9.52 -8.78
N THR A 150 8.52 -8.79 -9.74
CA THR A 150 8.78 -9.31 -11.08
C THR A 150 9.75 -10.50 -11.06
N ALA A 151 10.83 -10.40 -10.29
CA ALA A 151 11.82 -11.45 -10.14
C ALA A 151 11.23 -12.68 -9.43
N ALA A 152 10.40 -12.50 -8.40
CA ALA A 152 9.72 -13.58 -7.70
C ALA A 152 8.81 -14.37 -8.65
N TYR A 153 8.08 -13.69 -9.53
CA TYR A 153 7.25 -14.34 -10.55
C TYR A 153 8.09 -15.18 -11.53
N PHE A 154 9.13 -14.59 -12.14
CA PHE A 154 9.95 -15.29 -13.13
C PHE A 154 10.79 -16.41 -12.51
N ALA A 155 11.40 -16.18 -11.35
CA ALA A 155 12.15 -17.21 -10.64
C ALA A 155 11.23 -18.34 -10.15
N GLY A 156 10.04 -18.00 -9.63
CA GLY A 156 9.03 -18.98 -9.25
C GLY A 156 8.56 -19.83 -10.42
N ARG A 157 8.38 -19.24 -11.61
CA ARG A 157 8.01 -19.99 -12.82
C ARG A 157 9.15 -20.85 -13.39
N ALA A 158 10.39 -20.36 -13.37
CA ALA A 158 11.53 -21.06 -13.94
C ALA A 158 12.08 -22.17 -13.02
N TYR A 159 12.10 -21.91 -11.70
CA TYR A 159 12.77 -22.78 -10.71
C TYR A 159 11.82 -23.36 -9.66
N GLY A 160 10.56 -22.93 -9.59
CA GLY A 160 9.61 -23.36 -8.57
C GLY A 160 9.26 -24.84 -8.67
N ARG A 161 9.62 -25.61 -7.64
CA ARG A 161 9.27 -27.04 -7.51
C ARG A 161 8.29 -27.34 -6.38
N ARG A 162 8.22 -26.48 -5.37
CA ARG A 162 7.32 -26.61 -4.20
C ARG A 162 6.61 -25.29 -3.96
N LYS A 163 5.27 -25.30 -3.94
CA LYS A 163 4.48 -24.11 -3.61
C LYS A 163 4.59 -23.80 -2.11
N LEU A 164 4.97 -22.57 -1.77
CA LEU A 164 5.03 -22.10 -0.39
C LEU A 164 3.64 -21.84 0.20
N ALA A 165 2.68 -21.40 -0.62
CA ALA A 165 1.34 -21.04 -0.17
C ALA A 165 0.26 -21.50 -1.18
N PRO A 166 0.03 -22.82 -1.30
CA PRO A 166 -0.81 -23.40 -2.36
C PRO A 166 -2.30 -23.01 -2.28
N HIS A 167 -2.76 -22.52 -1.13
CA HIS A 167 -4.18 -22.20 -0.89
C HIS A 167 -4.54 -20.72 -1.11
N ILE A 168 -3.55 -19.82 -1.20
CA ILE A 168 -3.77 -18.36 -1.27
C ILE A 168 -3.10 -17.69 -2.47
N SER A 169 -2.18 -18.37 -3.14
CA SER A 169 -1.50 -17.85 -4.33
C SER A 169 -1.77 -18.78 -5.53
N PRO A 170 -2.23 -18.24 -6.67
CA PRO A 170 -2.54 -19.03 -7.87
C PRO A 170 -1.33 -19.80 -8.41
#